data_AF-H0R2Z4-F1
#
_entry.id   AF-H0R2Z4-F1
#
_cell.length_a   1.000
_cell.length_b   1.000
_cell.length_c   1.000
_cell.angle_alpha   90.00
_cell.angle_beta   90.00
_cell.angle_gamma   90.00
#
_symmetry.space_group_name_H-M   'P 1'
#
loop_
_entity.id
_entity.type
_entity.pdbx_description
1 polymer ?
#
loop_
_entity_poly.entity_id
_entity_poly.type
_entity_poly.pdbx_seq_one_letter_code
_entity_poly.pdbx_strand_id
1 'polypeptide(L)'
;MNTKKYSVAALAAVALTLTACGTPTETASSTNSSTSASPSASKSFKEQSREALRRLDRNGQLGIPGPVIGELAEVAAQDGTPLAFSWGDGCTWVRTPDGALWSLHSGGGALSRDDRQQSWFKAHPGALVAKECYQQGSMPTRPDPAVSTPYRWRDGTTTKVSINGVAYALPPLISERGAVLVAEASAGPTTPTN
;
A
#
# COMPACT_ATOMS: atom_id res chain seq x y z
N MET A 1 -23.90 -12.71 44.94
CA MET A 1 -25.30 -13.00 44.54
C MET A 1 -25.73 -11.95 43.53
N ASN A 2 -26.10 -12.40 42.32
CA ASN A 2 -26.96 -11.81 41.26
C ASN A 2 -26.90 -10.28 41.02
N THR A 3 -26.62 -9.81 39.80
CA THR A 3 -27.49 -10.03 38.63
C THR A 3 -26.76 -9.70 37.31
N LYS A 4 -26.94 -10.57 36.30
CA LYS A 4 -26.59 -10.32 34.90
C LYS A 4 -27.61 -9.37 34.26
N LYS A 5 -27.15 -8.49 33.35
CA LYS A 5 -28.00 -7.88 32.32
C LYS A 5 -27.27 -7.90 30.98
N TYR A 6 -27.74 -8.77 30.09
CA TYR A 6 -27.48 -8.71 28.66
C TYR A 6 -28.47 -7.72 28.03
N SER A 7 -28.05 -6.93 27.06
CA SER A 7 -28.95 -6.17 26.20
C SER A 7 -28.54 -6.42 24.76
N VAL A 8 -29.39 -7.18 24.09
CA VAL A 8 -29.36 -7.50 22.66
C VAL A 8 -30.03 -6.33 21.95
N ALA A 9 -29.29 -5.60 21.11
CA ALA A 9 -29.85 -4.57 20.24
C ALA A 9 -30.42 -5.25 18.99
N ALA A 10 -31.74 -5.20 18.86
CA ALA A 10 -32.49 -5.69 17.72
C ALA A 10 -32.32 -4.77 16.50
N LEU A 11 -31.98 -5.36 15.35
CA LEU A 11 -32.01 -4.71 14.04
C LEU A 11 -33.47 -4.65 13.56
N ALA A 12 -34.03 -3.45 13.46
CA ALA A 12 -35.33 -3.21 12.87
C ALA A 12 -35.19 -3.10 11.34
N ALA A 13 -35.85 -4.01 10.61
CA ALA A 13 -35.99 -3.96 9.16
C ALA A 13 -37.11 -2.96 8.79
N VAL A 14 -36.77 -1.96 7.98
CA VAL A 14 -37.77 -1.03 7.41
C VAL A 14 -38.22 -1.59 6.06
N ALA A 15 -39.45 -2.11 6.02
CA ALA A 15 -40.15 -2.47 4.79
C ALA A 15 -40.79 -1.22 4.19
N LEU A 16 -40.36 -0.82 2.99
CA LEU A 16 -41.00 0.22 2.20
C LEU A 16 -42.07 -0.41 1.30
N THR A 17 -43.32 -0.37 1.74
CA THR A 17 -44.49 -0.65 0.90
C THR A 17 -44.96 0.65 0.25
N LEU A 18 -44.73 0.79 -1.05
CA LEU A 18 -45.38 1.80 -1.89
C LEU A 18 -46.65 1.19 -2.48
N THR A 19 -47.79 1.46 -1.85
CA THR A 19 -49.13 1.25 -2.44
C THR A 19 -49.66 2.60 -2.91
N ALA A 20 -49.76 2.79 -4.23
CA ALA A 20 -50.62 3.78 -4.85
C ALA A 20 -51.45 3.09 -5.96
N CYS A 21 -52.74 3.44 -5.96
CA CYS A 21 -53.88 2.73 -6.53
C CYS A 21 -54.22 3.20 -7.97
N GLY A 22 -54.73 2.30 -8.82
CA GLY A 22 -55.40 2.63 -10.09
C GLY A 22 -55.47 1.45 -11.09
N THR A 23 -56.66 0.87 -11.29
CA THR A 23 -57.05 -0.20 -12.24
C THR A 23 -57.68 0.39 -13.53
N PRO A 24 -58.07 -0.40 -14.57
CA PRO A 24 -57.37 -1.44 -15.37
C PRO A 24 -57.43 -1.14 -16.90
N THR A 25 -56.68 -1.87 -17.77
CA THR A 25 -57.02 -2.31 -19.18
C THR A 25 -55.75 -2.65 -20.00
N GLU A 26 -55.91 -3.61 -20.91
CA GLU A 26 -54.98 -4.43 -21.68
C GLU A 26 -53.83 -3.80 -22.50
N THR A 27 -52.77 -4.60 -22.59
CA THR A 27 -51.84 -4.87 -23.70
C THR A 27 -51.40 -3.71 -24.62
N ALA A 28 -50.17 -3.25 -24.42
CA ALA A 28 -49.27 -2.89 -25.51
C ALA A 28 -47.81 -3.12 -25.08
N SER A 29 -47.11 -3.92 -25.88
CA SER A 29 -45.68 -4.20 -25.79
C SER A 29 -44.85 -2.91 -25.76
N SER A 30 -43.86 -2.82 -24.88
CA SER A 30 -42.68 -1.99 -25.13
C SER A 30 -41.54 -2.35 -24.17
N THR A 31 -40.59 -3.08 -24.74
CA THR A 31 -39.15 -2.91 -24.52
C THR A 31 -38.62 -3.19 -23.11
N ASN A 32 -38.48 -4.47 -22.78
CA ASN A 32 -37.34 -4.89 -21.98
C ASN A 32 -36.08 -4.45 -22.74
N SER A 33 -35.45 -3.36 -22.31
CA SER A 33 -34.07 -3.07 -22.68
C SER A 33 -33.19 -4.13 -22.02
N SER A 34 -33.21 -5.33 -22.58
CA SER A 34 -32.14 -6.30 -22.45
C SER A 34 -30.93 -5.61 -23.05
N THR A 35 -30.16 -4.93 -22.22
CA THR A 35 -28.85 -4.41 -22.60
C THR A 35 -28.04 -5.64 -22.98
N SER A 36 -28.07 -5.98 -24.27
CA SER A 36 -27.25 -7.03 -24.85
C SER A 36 -25.82 -6.60 -24.58
N ALA A 37 -25.20 -7.20 -23.57
CA ALA A 37 -23.79 -7.00 -23.30
C ALA A 37 -23.07 -7.46 -24.56
N SER A 38 -22.64 -6.48 -25.37
CA SER A 38 -22.00 -6.77 -26.65
C SER A 38 -20.84 -7.76 -26.40
N PRO A 39 -20.65 -8.78 -27.25
CA PRO A 39 -19.54 -9.74 -27.11
C PRO A 39 -18.16 -9.07 -26.99
N SER A 40 -18.04 -7.85 -27.51
CA SER A 40 -16.85 -7.00 -27.39
C SER A 40 -16.57 -6.56 -25.94
N ALA A 41 -17.59 -6.24 -25.14
CA ALA A 41 -17.45 -5.84 -23.74
C ALA A 41 -17.04 -7.01 -22.83
N SER A 42 -17.54 -8.22 -23.12
CA SER A 42 -17.12 -9.42 -22.39
C SER A 42 -15.70 -9.86 -22.76
N LYS A 43 -15.28 -9.68 -24.02
CA LYS A 43 -13.88 -9.88 -24.45
C LYS A 43 -12.93 -8.87 -23.81
N SER A 44 -13.28 -7.58 -23.78
CA SER A 44 -12.44 -6.56 -23.14
C SER A 44 -12.30 -6.78 -21.63
N PHE A 45 -13.38 -7.17 -20.95
CA PHE A 45 -13.32 -7.50 -19.53
C PHE A 45 -12.41 -8.72 -19.25
N LYS A 46 -12.50 -9.77 -20.07
CA LYS A 46 -11.62 -10.93 -19.95
C LYS A 46 -10.14 -10.56 -20.13
N GLU A 47 -9.83 -9.73 -21.11
CA GLU A 47 -8.45 -9.28 -21.33
C GLU A 47 -7.93 -8.42 -20.17
N GLN A 48 -8.72 -7.47 -19.69
CA GLN A 48 -8.38 -6.66 -18.51
C GLN A 48 -8.16 -7.52 -17.26
N SER A 49 -8.97 -8.56 -17.07
CA SER A 49 -8.83 -9.50 -15.96
C SER A 49 -7.53 -10.31 -16.06
N ARG A 50 -7.17 -10.78 -17.26
CA ARG A 50 -5.90 -11.49 -17.49
C ARG A 50 -4.70 -10.60 -17.24
N GLU A 51 -4.75 -9.34 -17.68
CA GLU A 51 -3.68 -8.38 -17.44
C GLU A 51 -3.57 -8.04 -15.95
N ALA A 52 -4.70 -7.86 -15.26
CA ALA A 52 -4.70 -7.65 -13.82
C ALA A 52 -4.04 -8.81 -13.06
N LEU A 53 -4.32 -10.06 -13.47
CA LEU A 53 -3.68 -11.25 -12.91
C LEU A 53 -2.18 -11.31 -13.21
N ARG A 54 -1.76 -10.97 -14.44
CA ARG A 54 -0.33 -10.89 -14.78
C ARG A 54 0.40 -9.85 -13.92
N ARG A 55 -0.21 -8.68 -13.71
CA ARG A 55 0.36 -7.65 -12.84
C ARG A 55 0.49 -8.13 -11.39
N LEU A 56 -0.54 -8.80 -10.87
CA LEU A 56 -0.49 -9.36 -9.52
C LEU A 56 0.60 -10.44 -9.38
N ASP A 57 0.72 -11.33 -10.36
CA ASP A 57 1.78 -12.35 -10.37
C ASP A 57 3.18 -11.71 -10.32
N ARG A 58 3.40 -10.68 -11.15
CA ARG A 58 4.65 -9.90 -11.15
C ARG A 58 4.91 -9.21 -9.81
N ASN A 59 3.89 -8.58 -9.21
CA ASN A 59 4.02 -7.99 -7.87
C ASN A 59 4.35 -9.06 -6.82
N GLY A 60 3.79 -10.27 -6.95
CA GLY A 60 4.12 -11.43 -6.13
C GLY A 60 5.59 -11.81 -6.24
N GLN A 61 6.15 -11.86 -7.46
CA GLN A 61 7.58 -12.11 -7.68
C GLN A 61 8.47 -11.04 -7.03
N LEU A 62 8.04 -9.78 -7.07
CA LEU A 62 8.74 -8.64 -6.49
C LEU A 62 8.58 -8.52 -4.96
N GLY A 63 7.63 -9.25 -4.37
CA GLY A 63 7.29 -9.20 -2.95
C GLY A 63 6.66 -7.87 -2.53
N ILE A 64 5.81 -7.29 -3.38
CA ILE A 64 5.09 -6.03 -3.15
C ILE A 64 3.57 -6.24 -3.25
N PRO A 65 2.74 -5.42 -2.58
CA PRO A 65 1.29 -5.53 -2.68
C PRO A 65 0.74 -5.01 -4.02
N GLY A 66 -0.48 -5.40 -4.36
CA GLY A 66 -1.10 -5.17 -5.66
C GLY A 66 -1.17 -3.70 -6.12
N PRO A 67 -1.42 -2.71 -5.23
CA PRO A 67 -1.47 -1.31 -5.67
C PRO A 67 -0.13 -0.64 -5.95
N VAL A 68 0.96 -1.21 -5.44
CA VAL A 68 2.32 -0.74 -5.76
C VAL A 68 2.60 -1.01 -7.22
N ILE A 69 3.13 -0.01 -7.92
CA ILE A 69 3.47 -0.11 -9.34
C ILE A 69 4.74 -0.96 -9.47
N GLY A 70 4.61 -2.18 -9.98
CA GLY A 70 5.73 -3.12 -10.11
C GLY A 70 6.87 -2.59 -10.98
N GLU A 71 6.55 -1.81 -12.01
CA GLU A 71 7.54 -1.14 -12.86
C GLU A 71 8.45 -0.20 -12.06
N LEU A 72 7.91 0.52 -11.06
CA LEU A 72 8.73 1.38 -10.20
C LEU A 72 9.68 0.56 -9.34
N ALA A 73 9.23 -0.59 -8.83
CA ALA A 73 10.08 -1.46 -8.02
C ALA A 73 11.24 -2.05 -8.83
N GLU A 74 10.99 -2.40 -10.09
CA GLU A 74 12.02 -2.93 -10.99
C GLU A 74 13.01 -1.85 -11.41
N VAL A 75 12.53 -0.68 -11.84
CA VAL A 75 13.41 0.44 -12.20
C VAL A 75 14.25 0.87 -11.00
N ALA A 76 13.65 0.97 -9.81
CA ALA A 76 14.40 1.28 -8.59
C ALA A 76 15.51 0.24 -8.33
N ALA A 77 15.22 -1.05 -8.47
CA ALA A 77 16.22 -2.10 -8.32
C ALA A 77 17.33 -2.03 -9.38
N GLN A 78 16.98 -1.74 -10.64
CA GLN A 78 17.93 -1.57 -11.74
C GLN A 78 18.86 -0.37 -11.52
N ASP A 79 18.30 0.74 -11.04
CA ASP A 79 19.03 1.99 -10.76
C ASP A 79 19.77 1.98 -9.42
N GLY A 80 19.66 0.89 -8.64
CA GLY A 80 20.27 0.78 -7.32
C GLY A 80 19.65 1.71 -6.27
N THR A 81 18.41 2.15 -6.48
CA THR A 81 17.69 3.07 -5.59
C THR A 81 16.59 2.34 -4.78
N PRO A 82 16.24 2.84 -3.59
CA PRO A 82 15.15 2.27 -2.80
C PRO A 82 13.78 2.69 -3.32
N LEU A 83 12.77 1.85 -3.07
CA LEU A 83 11.35 2.18 -3.27
C LEU A 83 10.66 2.27 -1.91
N ALA A 84 10.00 3.39 -1.60
CA ALA A 84 9.13 3.51 -0.43
C ALA A 84 7.66 3.36 -0.82
N PHE A 85 6.86 2.65 -0.03
CA PHE A 85 5.41 2.54 -0.25
C PHE A 85 4.65 2.36 1.06
N SER A 86 3.36 2.68 1.02
CA SER A 86 2.43 2.40 2.11
C SER A 86 1.45 1.28 1.74
N TRP A 87 0.99 0.53 2.73
CA TRP A 87 0.01 -0.52 2.55
C TRP A 87 -0.59 -0.97 3.88
N GLY A 88 -1.91 -1.13 3.96
CA GLY A 88 -2.60 -1.62 5.15
C GLY A 88 -2.49 -0.68 6.35
N ASP A 89 -3.60 -0.07 6.77
CA ASP A 89 -3.74 0.72 7.99
C ASP A 89 -2.63 1.77 8.24
N GLY A 90 -2.08 2.35 7.17
CA GLY A 90 -1.04 3.37 7.23
C GLY A 90 0.38 2.85 7.47
N CYS A 91 0.61 1.54 7.35
CA CYS A 91 1.95 0.99 7.39
C CYS A 91 2.78 1.34 6.18
N THR A 92 4.07 1.50 6.42
CA THR A 92 5.03 1.95 5.42
C THR A 92 6.27 1.07 5.44
N TRP A 93 6.87 0.89 4.27
CA TRP A 93 8.11 0.14 4.08
C TRP A 93 9.04 0.84 3.11
N VAL A 94 10.33 0.51 3.21
CA VAL A 94 11.28 0.68 2.12
C VAL A 94 11.69 -0.69 1.61
N ARG A 95 11.64 -0.86 0.29
CA ARG A 95 12.27 -1.97 -0.42
C ARG A 95 13.64 -1.51 -0.91
N THR A 96 14.70 -2.16 -0.45
CA THR A 96 16.07 -1.89 -0.88
C THR A 96 16.34 -2.53 -2.26
N PRO A 97 17.42 -2.13 -2.97
CA PRO A 97 17.70 -2.63 -4.33
C PRO A 97 17.85 -4.15 -4.41
N ASP A 98 18.43 -4.76 -3.37
CA ASP A 98 18.53 -6.23 -3.19
C ASP A 98 17.18 -6.93 -2.99
N GLY A 99 16.10 -6.16 -2.86
CA GLY A 99 14.75 -6.65 -2.65
C GLY A 99 14.38 -6.98 -1.23
N ALA A 100 15.23 -6.69 -0.25
CA ALA A 100 14.81 -6.77 1.14
C ALA A 100 13.76 -5.70 1.46
N LEU A 101 12.79 -6.07 2.30
CA LEU A 101 11.73 -5.18 2.77
C LEU A 101 12.02 -4.75 4.21
N TRP A 102 11.96 -3.46 4.48
CA TRP A 102 12.27 -2.87 5.79
C TRP A 102 11.11 -2.02 6.28
N SER A 103 10.65 -2.28 7.50
CA SER A 103 9.51 -1.56 8.08
C SER A 103 9.90 -0.13 8.47
N LEU A 104 9.16 0.86 7.97
CA LEU A 104 9.26 2.28 8.33
C LEU A 104 8.32 2.67 9.48
N HIS A 105 7.48 1.75 9.93
CA HIS A 105 6.49 2.00 10.98
C HIS A 105 6.89 1.37 12.32
N SER A 106 7.80 0.40 12.33
CA SER A 106 8.31 -0.22 13.56
C SER A 106 9.60 0.44 14.05
N GLY A 107 9.87 0.31 15.35
CA GLY A 107 11.17 0.64 15.96
C GLY A 107 11.53 2.12 16.09
N GLY A 108 12.75 2.36 16.57
CA GLY A 108 13.36 3.70 16.62
C GLY A 108 13.95 4.12 15.28
N GLY A 109 15.20 4.57 15.28
CA GLY A 109 15.90 4.91 14.04
C GLY A 109 16.28 3.69 13.21
N ALA A 110 16.85 2.64 13.83
CA ALA A 110 17.23 1.43 13.11
C ALA A 110 15.97 0.69 12.61
N LEU A 111 15.92 0.40 11.30
CA LEU A 111 14.80 -0.30 10.69
C LEU A 111 14.95 -1.81 10.89
N SER A 112 13.81 -2.49 11.04
CA SER A 112 13.76 -3.94 11.10
C SER A 112 13.40 -4.52 9.74
N ARG A 113 14.11 -5.58 9.34
CA ARG A 113 13.78 -6.35 8.15
C ARG A 113 12.46 -7.09 8.36
N ASP A 114 11.58 -7.04 7.36
CA ASP A 114 10.22 -7.58 7.44
C ASP A 114 10.02 -8.75 6.46
N ASP A 115 10.75 -9.84 6.72
CA ASP A 115 10.72 -11.05 5.90
C ASP A 115 9.34 -11.73 5.90
N ARG A 116 8.59 -11.56 6.99
CA ARG A 116 7.24 -12.11 7.15
C ARG A 116 6.26 -11.39 6.23
N GLN A 117 6.26 -10.06 6.23
CA GLN A 117 5.42 -9.28 5.33
C GLN A 117 5.85 -9.46 3.87
N GLN A 118 7.15 -9.52 3.61
CA GLN A 118 7.65 -9.81 2.27
C GLN A 118 7.15 -11.16 1.75
N SER A 119 7.28 -12.22 2.55
CA SER A 119 6.78 -13.56 2.19
C SER A 119 5.27 -13.58 2.01
N TRP A 120 4.55 -12.79 2.83
CA TRP A 120 3.11 -12.62 2.70
C TRP A 120 2.73 -11.98 1.36
N PHE A 121 3.38 -10.89 0.95
CA PHE A 121 3.14 -10.25 -0.35
C PHE A 121 3.47 -11.18 -1.52
N LYS A 122 4.54 -11.98 -1.40
CA LYS A 122 4.89 -13.00 -2.41
C LYS A 122 3.78 -14.04 -2.57
N ALA A 123 3.24 -14.53 -1.46
CA ALA A 123 2.19 -15.55 -1.47
C ALA A 123 0.79 -14.97 -1.79
N HIS A 124 0.55 -13.69 -1.50
CA HIS A 124 -0.75 -13.04 -1.61
C HIS A 124 -0.62 -11.62 -2.19
N PRO A 125 -0.20 -11.47 -3.45
CA PRO A 125 0.00 -10.14 -4.05
C PRO A 125 -1.30 -9.32 -4.14
N GLY A 126 -2.46 -9.98 -4.12
CA GLY A 126 -3.77 -9.31 -4.08
C GLY A 126 -4.31 -9.04 -2.66
N ALA A 127 -3.53 -9.27 -1.60
CA ALA A 127 -4.01 -9.08 -0.23
C ALA A 127 -4.31 -7.60 0.06
N LEU A 128 -5.53 -7.32 0.52
CA LEU A 128 -5.99 -5.98 0.93
C LEU A 128 -5.46 -5.53 2.30
N VAL A 129 -4.70 -6.38 2.98
CA VAL A 129 -4.23 -6.15 4.35
C VAL A 129 -2.72 -6.40 4.47
N ALA A 130 -2.10 -5.67 5.38
CA ALA A 130 -0.80 -6.00 5.91
C ALA A 130 -0.96 -6.93 7.12
N LYS A 131 -0.01 -7.84 7.33
CA LYS A 131 -0.08 -8.86 8.38
C LYS A 131 0.30 -8.29 9.75
N GLU A 132 1.25 -7.36 9.77
CA GLU A 132 1.75 -6.72 10.98
C GLU A 132 1.85 -5.22 10.73
N CYS A 133 1.00 -4.46 11.41
CA CYS A 133 0.98 -3.01 11.31
C CYS A 133 0.92 -2.38 12.70
N TYR A 134 2.03 -2.46 13.43
CA TYR A 134 2.15 -1.86 14.75
C TYR A 134 3.15 -0.72 14.71
N GLN A 135 2.64 0.51 14.90
CA GLN A 135 3.49 1.68 15.05
C GLN A 135 4.21 1.60 16.40
N GLN A 136 5.54 1.63 16.38
CA GLN A 136 6.32 1.65 17.61
C GLN A 136 7.48 2.63 17.49
N GLY A 137 7.75 3.36 18.58
CA GLY A 137 8.99 4.11 18.78
C GLY A 137 8.91 5.61 18.46
N SER A 138 9.71 6.39 19.20
CA SER A 138 10.04 7.77 18.82
C SER A 138 11.11 7.77 17.73
N MET A 139 10.98 8.70 16.80
CA MET A 139 11.95 8.86 15.71
C MET A 139 13.13 9.73 16.17
N PRO A 140 14.39 9.26 16.03
CA PRO A 140 15.57 10.07 16.32
C PRO A 140 15.65 11.30 15.41
N THR A 141 16.46 12.29 15.79
CA THR A 141 16.64 13.55 15.03
C THR A 141 17.97 13.66 14.29
N ARG A 142 18.77 12.59 14.30
CA ARG A 142 20.08 12.53 13.65
C ARG A 142 20.37 11.10 13.17
N PRO A 143 21.19 10.91 12.13
CA PRO A 143 21.65 9.58 11.73
C PRO A 143 22.52 8.97 12.84
N ASP A 144 22.64 7.65 12.83
CA ASP A 144 23.54 6.90 13.70
C ASP A 144 24.53 6.08 12.84
N PRO A 145 25.80 6.50 12.74
CA PRO A 145 26.80 5.82 11.91
C PRO A 145 27.23 4.46 12.49
N ALA A 146 26.89 4.14 13.75
CA ALA A 146 27.17 2.84 14.34
C ALA A 146 26.18 1.77 13.88
N VAL A 147 25.05 2.16 13.27
CA VAL A 147 24.04 1.23 12.76
C VAL A 147 24.33 0.90 11.30
N SER A 148 24.48 -0.39 11.00
CA SER A 148 24.76 -0.90 9.65
C SER A 148 23.51 -1.27 8.84
N THR A 149 22.36 -1.42 9.49
CA THR A 149 21.06 -1.62 8.84
C THR A 149 20.50 -0.29 8.35
N PRO A 150 19.50 -0.30 7.44
CA PRO A 150 18.76 0.91 7.13
C PRO A 150 18.31 1.65 8.40
N TYR A 151 18.43 2.98 8.39
CA TYR A 151 18.20 3.80 9.58
C TYR A 151 17.43 5.07 9.22
N ARG A 152 16.32 5.36 9.91
CA ARG A 152 15.52 6.57 9.73
C ARG A 152 15.72 7.61 10.83
N TRP A 153 15.60 8.87 10.47
CA TRP A 153 15.59 9.98 11.42
C TRP A 153 14.78 11.16 10.87
N ARG A 154 14.43 12.08 11.76
CA ARG A 154 13.81 13.35 11.43
C ARG A 154 14.88 14.42 11.27
N ASP A 155 14.88 15.12 10.15
CA ASP A 155 15.71 16.28 9.87
C ASP A 155 14.80 17.48 9.59
N GLY A 156 14.59 18.32 10.61
CA GLY A 156 13.57 19.36 10.60
C GLY A 156 12.17 18.79 10.35
N THR A 157 11.52 19.19 9.26
CA THR A 157 10.20 18.71 8.83
C THR A 157 10.27 17.45 7.96
N THR A 158 11.47 17.06 7.52
CA THR A 158 11.67 15.95 6.59
C THR A 158 12.01 14.70 7.37
N THR A 159 11.51 13.55 6.92
CA THR A 159 12.01 12.25 7.40
C THR A 159 13.03 11.74 6.40
N LYS A 160 14.17 11.26 6.89
CA LYS A 160 15.24 10.70 6.06
C LYS A 160 15.44 9.24 6.42
N VAL A 161 15.97 8.48 5.48
CA VAL A 161 16.42 7.11 5.67
C VAL A 161 17.81 6.95 5.07
N SER A 162 18.72 6.30 5.79
CA SER A 162 20.02 5.89 5.27
C SER A 162 19.95 4.43 4.89
N ILE A 163 20.48 4.10 3.72
CA ILE A 163 20.55 2.73 3.19
C ILE A 163 21.95 2.61 2.58
N ASN A 164 22.74 1.66 3.08
CA ASN A 164 24.14 1.45 2.66
C ASN A 164 24.98 2.74 2.70
N GLY A 165 24.79 3.57 3.73
CA GLY A 165 25.52 4.83 3.92
C GLY A 165 25.03 6.00 3.07
N VAL A 166 24.05 5.81 2.18
CA VAL A 166 23.45 6.89 1.38
C VAL A 166 22.17 7.37 2.04
N ALA A 167 22.01 8.68 2.22
CA ALA A 167 20.81 9.30 2.75
C ALA A 167 19.78 9.58 1.65
N TYR A 168 18.52 9.29 1.93
CA TYR A 168 17.37 9.51 1.07
C TYR A 168 16.29 10.25 1.84
N ALA A 169 15.65 11.24 1.21
CA ALA A 169 14.48 11.89 1.77
C ALA A 169 13.23 11.03 1.53
N LEU A 170 12.46 10.76 2.59
CA LEU A 170 11.15 10.15 2.47
C LEU A 170 10.10 11.21 2.12
N PRO A 171 9.18 10.92 1.18
CA PRO A 171 8.04 11.78 0.92
C PRO A 171 7.21 12.02 2.21
N PRO A 172 6.68 13.23 2.43
CA PRO A 172 5.82 13.52 3.60
C PRO A 172 4.59 12.59 3.67
N LEU A 173 4.08 12.18 2.50
CA LEU A 173 3.08 11.14 2.36
C LEU A 173 3.62 10.02 1.48
N ILE A 174 3.84 8.86 2.06
CA ILE A 174 4.26 7.66 1.32
C ILE A 174 3.00 7.04 0.69
N SER A 175 2.94 7.02 -0.64
CA SER A 175 1.79 6.53 -1.40
C SER A 175 1.72 5.00 -1.47
N GLU A 176 0.51 4.46 -1.59
CA GLU A 176 0.28 3.03 -1.90
C GLU A 176 0.80 2.63 -3.28
N ARG A 177 0.95 3.60 -4.20
CA ARG A 177 1.54 3.36 -5.53
C ARG A 177 3.05 3.14 -5.48
N GLY A 178 3.69 3.55 -4.39
CA GLY A 178 5.13 3.60 -4.25
C GLY A 178 5.77 4.88 -4.80
N ALA A 179 6.97 5.18 -4.31
CA ALA A 179 7.81 6.30 -4.73
C ALA A 179 9.27 5.85 -4.71
N VAL A 180 9.97 6.05 -5.83
CA VAL A 180 11.43 5.83 -5.91
C VAL A 180 12.11 6.94 -5.13
N LEU A 181 13.05 6.56 -4.25
CA LEU A 181 13.76 7.51 -3.42
C LEU A 181 14.97 8.08 -4.15
N VAL A 182 15.13 9.40 -4.08
CA VAL A 182 16.26 10.12 -4.66
C VAL A 182 17.30 10.33 -3.56
N ALA A 183 18.55 9.97 -3.85
CA ALA A 183 19.66 10.22 -2.95
C ALA A 183 19.80 11.72 -2.73
N GLU A 184 20.04 12.14 -1.49
CA GLU A 184 20.41 13.52 -1.26
C GLU A 184 21.75 13.79 -1.94
N ALA A 185 21.84 14.93 -2.65
CA ALA A 185 23.12 15.40 -3.13
C ALA A 185 24.03 15.50 -1.90
N SER A 186 25.08 14.67 -1.88
CA SER A 186 26.11 14.77 -0.85
C SER A 186 26.60 16.21 -0.90
N ALA A 187 26.37 16.98 0.16
CA ALA A 187 27.06 18.24 0.33
C ALA A 187 28.54 17.86 0.36
N GLY A 188 29.22 18.05 -0.79
CA GLY A 188 30.66 17.83 -0.89
C GLY A 188 31.36 18.63 0.22
N PRO A 189 32.62 18.27 0.56
CA PRO A 189 33.33 18.96 1.62
C PRO A 189 33.29 20.47 1.35
N THR A 190 32.54 21.21 2.18
CA THR A 190 32.63 22.67 2.23
C THR A 190 33.99 22.96 2.84
N THR A 191 35.02 22.98 1.99
CA THR A 191 36.31 23.54 2.38
C THR A 191 36.04 25.01 2.72
N PRO A 192 36.27 25.46 3.96
CA PRO A 192 36.23 26.88 4.23
C PRO A 192 37.41 27.52 3.51
N THR A 193 37.13 28.26 2.44
CA THR A 193 38.09 29.24 1.93
C THR A 193 38.10 30.43 2.87
N ASN A 194 39.15 30.45 3.70
CA ASN A 194 39.75 31.53 4.50
C ASN A 194 38.83 32.45 5.32
#